data_AF-A0A410Q323-F1
#
_entry.id   AF-A0A410Q323-F1
#
_cell.length_a   1.000
_cell.length_b   1.000
_cell.length_c   1.000
_cell.angle_alpha   90.00
_cell.angle_beta   90.00
_cell.angle_gamma   90.00
#
_symmetry.space_group_name_H-M   'P 1'
#
loop_
_entity.id
_entity.type
_entity.pdbx_description
1 polymer ?
#
loop_
_entity_poly.entity_id
_entity_poly.type
_entity_poly.pdbx_seq_one_letter_code
_entity_poly.pdbx_strand_id
1 'polypeptide(L)'
;MNLSPTIATANDITLITLQKCPSELKFIAYIFQSIAGFDVDVDMISLAPTQGAYTSVSFTIPDAHLDKILSFTSELRNQNQISAVVSSGNCKISVYDAGMKDTPGMAAEVFEVASSAQTDIRLITTSEVDISLLVTAADFQETLDALKNRFHKS
;
A
#
# COMPACT_ATOMS: atom_id res chain seq x y z
N MET A 1 -23.82 -1.20 -16.40
CA MET A 1 -23.35 -2.13 -15.34
C MET A 1 -23.70 -1.49 -14.02
N ASN A 2 -24.40 -2.19 -13.13
CA ASN A 2 -24.72 -1.65 -11.80
C ASN A 2 -23.56 -1.99 -10.87
N LEU A 3 -22.49 -1.20 -10.95
CA LEU A 3 -21.42 -1.21 -9.97
C LEU A 3 -21.97 -0.55 -8.70
N SER A 4 -21.71 -1.13 -7.53
CA SER A 4 -22.09 -0.54 -6.23
C SER A 4 -20.94 -0.66 -5.25
N PRO A 5 -19.77 -0.08 -5.58
CA PRO A 5 -18.60 -0.25 -4.76
C PRO A 5 -18.75 0.54 -3.45
N THR A 6 -18.19 -0.02 -2.38
CA THR A 6 -18.08 0.64 -1.07
C THR A 6 -16.68 1.21 -0.90
N ILE A 7 -16.57 2.43 -0.38
CA ILE A 7 -15.28 3.07 -0.14
C ILE A 7 -14.97 3.06 1.36
N ALA A 8 -13.82 2.54 1.73
CA ALA A 8 -13.27 2.62 3.09
C ALA A 8 -11.98 3.45 3.10
N THR A 9 -11.65 4.01 4.26
CA THR A 9 -10.45 4.85 4.42
C THR A 9 -9.71 4.53 5.71
N ALA A 10 -8.39 4.69 5.70
CA ALA A 10 -7.54 4.67 6.88
C ALA A 10 -6.48 5.78 6.78
N ASN A 11 -6.08 6.34 7.92
CA ASN A 11 -5.11 7.44 8.02
C ASN A 11 -3.93 7.02 8.88
N ASP A 12 -2.93 7.90 8.98
CA ASP A 12 -1.76 7.71 9.83
C ASP A 12 -1.01 6.42 9.47
N ILE A 13 -0.68 6.28 8.18
CA ILE A 13 -0.03 5.10 7.61
C ILE A 13 1.39 5.42 7.14
N THR A 14 2.35 4.62 7.58
CA THR A 14 3.73 4.65 7.11
C THR A 14 3.93 3.58 6.06
N LEU A 15 4.42 3.98 4.89
CA LEU A 15 4.97 3.11 3.85
C LEU A 15 6.46 2.90 4.08
N ILE A 16 6.88 1.65 4.06
CA ILE A 16 8.27 1.24 4.04
C ILE A 16 8.54 0.46 2.77
N THR A 17 9.54 0.87 1.99
CA THR A 17 10.03 0.15 0.82
C THR A 17 11.46 -0.29 1.06
N LEU A 18 11.67 -1.62 1.15
CA LEU A 18 12.99 -2.22 1.21
C LEU A 18 13.47 -2.50 -0.22
N GLN A 19 14.62 -1.95 -0.57
CA GLN A 19 15.18 -2.04 -1.92
C GLN A 19 16.32 -3.06 -1.97
N LYS A 20 16.47 -3.72 -3.13
CA LYS A 20 17.54 -4.68 -3.40
C LYS A 20 17.62 -5.81 -2.35
N CYS A 21 16.47 -6.27 -1.87
CA CYS A 21 16.38 -7.41 -0.97
C CYS A 21 16.71 -8.70 -1.72
N PRO A 22 17.39 -9.68 -1.10
CA PRO A 22 17.48 -11.03 -1.63
C PRO A 22 16.09 -11.59 -1.98
N SER A 23 15.96 -12.19 -3.16
CA SER A 23 14.67 -12.69 -3.66
C SER A 23 14.20 -13.99 -3.02
N GLU A 24 15.02 -14.64 -2.19
CA GLU A 24 14.65 -15.88 -1.54
C GLU A 24 13.52 -15.65 -0.53
N LEU A 25 12.50 -16.53 -0.56
CA LEU A 25 11.37 -16.46 0.37
C LEU A 25 11.80 -16.50 1.84
N LYS A 26 12.92 -17.16 2.15
CA LYS A 26 13.51 -17.17 3.50
C LYS A 26 13.84 -15.76 4.00
N PHE A 27 14.31 -14.89 3.11
CA PHE A 27 14.62 -13.51 3.45
C PHE A 27 13.34 -12.69 3.70
N ILE A 28 12.32 -12.86 2.86
CA ILE A 28 11.00 -12.24 3.06
C ILE A 28 10.37 -12.69 4.39
N ALA A 29 10.45 -13.99 4.71
CA ALA A 29 9.97 -14.52 5.99
C ALA A 29 10.73 -13.90 7.18
N TYR A 30 12.05 -13.74 7.07
CA TYR A 30 12.87 -13.06 8.07
C TYR A 30 12.41 -11.62 8.32
N ILE A 31 12.17 -10.83 7.27
CA ILE A 31 11.68 -9.44 7.37
C ILE A 31 10.40 -9.38 8.22
N PHE A 32 9.38 -10.16 7.85
CA PHE A 32 8.07 -10.09 8.52
C PHE A 32 8.08 -10.72 9.92
N GLN A 33 8.91 -11.74 10.17
CA GLN A 33 9.14 -12.25 11.53
C GLN A 33 9.83 -11.22 12.43
N SER A 34 10.82 -10.50 11.91
CA SER A 34 11.48 -9.42 12.65
C SER A 34 10.49 -8.32 13.01
N ILE A 35 9.66 -7.86 12.06
CA ILE A 35 8.62 -6.84 12.30
C ILE A 35 7.62 -7.32 13.37
N ALA A 36 7.15 -8.57 13.28
CA ALA A 36 6.27 -9.14 14.29
C ALA A 36 6.93 -9.18 15.68
N GLY A 37 8.25 -9.41 15.75
CA GLY A 37 9.02 -9.33 16.99
C GLY A 37 9.04 -7.94 17.65
N PHE A 38 8.76 -6.88 16.90
CA PHE A 38 8.57 -5.52 17.42
C PHE A 38 7.12 -5.22 17.84
N ASP A 39 6.19 -6.18 17.74
CA ASP A 39 4.77 -5.98 18.01
C ASP A 39 4.21 -4.84 17.14
N VAL A 40 4.34 -5.02 15.82
CA VAL A 40 3.90 -4.09 14.78
C VAL A 40 3.11 -4.87 13.74
N ASP A 41 1.86 -4.49 13.56
CA ASP A 41 1.00 -5.04 12.52
C ASP A 41 1.33 -4.45 11.15
N VAL A 42 1.31 -5.31 10.13
CA VAL A 42 1.47 -4.95 8.72
C VAL A 42 0.12 -5.07 8.02
N ASP A 43 -0.23 -4.07 7.21
CA ASP A 43 -1.49 -4.04 6.44
C ASP A 43 -1.24 -4.37 4.94
N MET A 44 -0.80 -3.38 4.16
CA MET A 44 -0.54 -3.57 2.73
C MET A 44 0.81 -4.24 2.53
N ILE A 45 0.90 -5.20 1.62
CA ILE A 45 2.16 -5.79 1.13
C ILE A 45 2.14 -5.77 -0.39
N SER A 46 3.21 -5.25 -0.99
CA SER A 46 3.44 -5.26 -2.43
C SER A 46 4.86 -5.70 -2.72
N LEU A 47 4.98 -6.82 -3.44
CA LEU A 47 6.26 -7.37 -3.85
C LEU A 47 6.42 -7.17 -5.35
N ALA A 48 7.46 -6.45 -5.76
CA ALA A 48 7.80 -6.36 -7.17
C ALA A 48 8.28 -7.74 -7.69
N PRO A 49 8.00 -8.08 -8.96
CA PRO A 49 8.62 -9.23 -9.59
C PRO A 49 10.14 -9.23 -9.41
N THR A 50 10.73 -10.40 -9.21
CA THR A 50 12.16 -10.53 -8.98
C THR A 50 12.95 -10.08 -10.20
N GLN A 51 14.07 -9.40 -9.96
CA GLN A 51 15.05 -9.01 -10.97
C GLN A 51 16.35 -9.74 -10.67
N GLY A 52 16.48 -10.95 -11.22
CA GLY A 52 17.59 -11.85 -10.92
C GLY A 52 17.54 -12.28 -9.44
N ALA A 53 18.60 -11.96 -8.69
CA ALA A 53 18.74 -12.32 -7.27
C ALA A 53 18.07 -11.33 -6.32
N TYR A 54 17.49 -10.24 -6.82
CA TYR A 54 16.96 -9.16 -5.99
C TYR A 54 15.48 -8.89 -6.23
N THR A 55 14.81 -8.36 -5.22
CA THR A 55 13.44 -7.84 -5.28
C THR A 55 13.33 -6.55 -4.47
N SER A 56 12.21 -5.85 -4.61
CA SER A 56 11.82 -4.79 -3.69
C SER A 56 10.47 -5.14 -3.09
N VAL A 57 10.38 -5.02 -1.76
CA VAL A 57 9.15 -5.26 -1.02
C VAL A 57 8.73 -3.95 -0.36
N SER A 58 7.48 -3.58 -0.57
CA SER A 58 6.85 -2.46 0.11
C SER A 58 5.76 -2.97 1.04
N PHE A 59 5.66 -2.37 2.22
CA PHE A 59 4.60 -2.69 3.16
C PHE A 59 4.21 -1.48 3.99
N THR A 60 3.02 -1.51 4.58
CA THR A 60 2.53 -0.43 5.42
C THR A 60 2.32 -0.85 6.87
N ILE A 61 2.50 0.12 7.77
CA ILE A 61 2.24 -0.01 9.21
C ILE A 61 1.51 1.24 9.72
N PRO A 62 0.86 1.20 10.89
CA PRO A 62 0.42 2.40 11.59
C PRO A 62 1.59 3.35 11.95
N ASP A 63 1.41 4.66 11.76
CA ASP A 63 2.40 5.70 12.08
C ASP A 63 2.83 5.66 13.55
N ALA A 64 1.95 5.20 14.45
CA ALA A 64 2.24 5.00 15.87
C ALA A 64 3.43 4.04 16.13
N HIS A 65 3.84 3.26 15.13
CA HIS A 65 4.96 2.32 15.21
C HIS A 65 6.21 2.77 14.43
N LEU A 66 6.26 4.02 13.97
CA LEU A 66 7.37 4.56 13.19
C LEU A 66 8.72 4.42 13.90
N ASP A 67 8.82 4.73 15.20
CA ASP A 67 10.09 4.63 15.92
C ASP A 67 10.63 3.18 15.97
N LYS A 68 9.73 2.20 16.12
CA LYS A 68 10.06 0.78 16.10
C LYS A 68 10.58 0.37 14.71
N ILE A 69 9.92 0.81 13.64
CA ILE A 69 10.33 0.45 12.28
C ILE A 69 11.64 1.13 11.85
N LEU A 70 11.91 2.34 12.33
CA LEU A 70 13.21 3.01 12.11
C LEU A 70 14.36 2.24 12.77
N SER A 71 14.11 1.64 13.93
CA SER A 71 15.08 0.76 14.60
C SER A 71 15.33 -0.50 13.77
N PHE A 72 14.25 -1.18 13.33
CA PHE A 72 14.32 -2.36 12.46
C PHE A 72 15.08 -2.10 11.14
N THR A 73 14.75 -1.00 10.45
CA THR A 73 15.40 -0.65 9.18
C THR A 73 16.89 -0.31 9.36
N SER A 74 17.25 0.28 10.51
CA SER A 74 18.64 0.53 10.87
C SER A 74 19.41 -0.78 11.11
N GLU A 75 18.79 -1.76 11.77
CA GLU A 75 19.36 -3.10 11.96
C GLU A 75 19.57 -3.83 10.63
N LEU A 76 18.57 -3.82 9.75
CA LEU A 76 18.67 -4.39 8.40
C LEU A 76 19.79 -3.75 7.58
N ARG A 77 19.96 -2.43 7.66
CA ARG A 77 21.05 -1.74 6.98
C ARG A 77 22.41 -2.21 7.48
N ASN A 78 22.57 -2.36 8.79
CA ASN A 78 23.83 -2.76 9.40
C ASN A 78 24.18 -4.24 9.16
N GLN A 79 23.19 -5.14 9.19
CA GLN A 79 23.40 -6.58 9.08
C GLN A 79 23.37 -7.09 7.64
N ASN A 80 22.51 -6.50 6.80
CA ASN A 80 22.19 -7.02 5.48
C ASN A 80 22.49 -6.04 4.34
N GLN A 81 22.97 -4.82 4.64
CA GLN A 81 23.23 -3.76 3.65
C GLN A 81 21.98 -3.36 2.84
N ILE A 82 20.80 -3.53 3.42
CA ILE A 82 19.52 -3.19 2.79
C ILE A 82 19.13 -1.77 3.17
N SER A 83 18.80 -0.96 2.16
CA SER A 83 18.26 0.38 2.35
C SER A 83 16.74 0.36 2.37
N ALA A 84 16.16 1.10 3.30
CA ALA A 84 14.74 1.37 3.37
C ALA A 84 14.44 2.81 2.93
N VAL A 85 13.36 2.99 2.18
CA VAL A 85 12.71 4.29 1.97
C VAL A 85 11.46 4.30 2.85
N VAL A 86 11.28 5.37 3.62
CA VAL A 86 10.16 5.52 4.56
C VAL A 86 9.38 6.77 4.20
N SER A 87 8.07 6.64 4.09
CA SER A 87 7.12 7.74 3.85
C SER A 87 6.00 7.60 4.88
N SER A 88 5.89 8.50 5.84
CA SER A 88 4.84 8.51 6.87
C SER A 88 3.71 9.48 6.56
N GLY A 89 2.61 9.45 7.32
CA GLY A 89 1.51 10.39 7.16
C GLY A 89 0.71 10.21 5.87
N ASN A 90 0.63 8.98 5.36
CA ASN A 90 -0.18 8.67 4.19
C ASN A 90 -1.58 8.22 4.61
N CYS A 91 -2.49 8.24 3.65
CA CYS A 91 -3.85 7.77 3.80
C CYS A 91 -4.12 6.64 2.81
N LYS A 92 -4.93 5.66 3.19
CA LYS A 92 -5.40 4.56 2.34
C LYS A 92 -6.85 4.82 1.97
N ILE A 93 -7.16 4.66 0.69
CA ILE A 93 -8.52 4.64 0.14
C ILE A 93 -8.72 3.28 -0.51
N SER A 94 -9.69 2.50 -0.01
CA SER A 94 -10.01 1.18 -0.53
C SER A 94 -11.37 1.20 -1.21
N VAL A 95 -11.42 0.76 -2.46
CA VAL A 95 -12.63 0.63 -3.26
C VAL A 95 -12.98 -0.85 -3.34
N TYR A 96 -14.05 -1.24 -2.64
CA TYR A 96 -14.52 -2.62 -2.57
C TYR A 96 -15.70 -2.87 -3.48
N ASP A 97 -15.64 -3.89 -4.33
CA ASP A 97 -16.79 -4.34 -5.12
C ASP A 97 -16.80 -5.87 -5.21
N ALA A 98 -17.88 -6.48 -4.70
CA ALA A 98 -18.06 -7.93 -4.75
C ALA A 98 -18.11 -8.48 -6.19
N GLY A 99 -18.49 -7.64 -7.17
CA GLY A 99 -18.53 -7.95 -8.58
C GLY A 99 -17.26 -7.59 -9.36
N MET A 100 -16.21 -7.06 -8.70
CA MET A 100 -14.97 -6.62 -9.38
C MET A 100 -14.33 -7.71 -10.23
N LYS A 101 -14.19 -8.93 -9.69
CA LYS A 101 -13.57 -10.06 -10.40
C LYS A 101 -14.29 -10.42 -11.72
N ASP A 102 -15.60 -10.20 -11.78
CA ASP A 102 -16.46 -10.57 -12.90
C ASP A 102 -16.78 -9.36 -13.80
N THR A 103 -16.34 -8.16 -13.42
CA THR A 103 -16.65 -6.90 -14.11
C THR A 103 -15.38 -6.16 -14.53
N PRO A 104 -14.91 -6.37 -15.78
CA PRO A 104 -13.80 -5.61 -16.32
C PRO A 104 -14.07 -4.10 -16.29
N GLY A 105 -13.05 -3.31 -15.97
CA GLY A 105 -13.11 -1.84 -16.03
C GLY A 105 -13.13 -1.14 -14.68
N MET A 106 -13.38 -1.82 -13.56
CA MET A 106 -13.35 -1.19 -12.23
C MET A 106 -12.01 -0.49 -11.94
N ALA A 107 -10.89 -1.18 -12.17
CA ALA A 107 -9.57 -0.58 -11.98
C ALA A 107 -9.32 0.61 -12.92
N ALA A 108 -9.75 0.52 -14.17
CA ALA A 108 -9.62 1.61 -15.13
C ALA A 108 -10.39 2.85 -14.66
N GLU A 109 -11.62 2.66 -14.18
CA GLU A 109 -12.47 3.73 -13.66
C GLU A 109 -11.91 4.36 -12.37
N VAL A 110 -11.42 3.55 -11.43
CA VAL A 110 -10.75 4.04 -10.21
C VAL A 110 -9.54 4.90 -10.56
N PHE A 111 -8.66 4.43 -11.47
CA PHE A 111 -7.46 5.17 -11.84
C PHE A 111 -7.75 6.40 -12.70
N GLU A 112 -8.78 6.37 -13.55
CA GLU A 112 -9.23 7.54 -14.31
C GLU A 112 -9.71 8.65 -13.35
N VAL A 113 -10.54 8.30 -12.37
CA VAL A 113 -11.06 9.24 -11.37
C VAL A 113 -9.93 9.78 -10.49
N ALA A 114 -9.06 8.93 -9.96
CA ALA A 114 -7.92 9.36 -9.14
C ALA A 114 -6.96 10.28 -9.92
N SER A 115 -6.71 9.97 -11.20
CA SER A 115 -5.89 10.82 -12.09
C SER A 115 -6.52 12.20 -12.31
N SER A 116 -7.85 12.27 -12.42
CA SER A 116 -8.57 13.55 -12.57
C SER A 116 -8.43 14.48 -11.36
N ALA A 117 -8.18 13.90 -10.18
CA ALA A 117 -7.88 14.60 -8.92
C ALA A 117 -6.38 14.88 -8.71
N GLN A 118 -5.52 14.63 -9.71
CA GLN A 118 -4.06 14.84 -9.64
C GLN A 118 -3.37 14.10 -8.48
N THR A 119 -3.93 12.97 -8.06
CA THR A 119 -3.48 12.18 -6.91
C THR A 119 -2.01 11.74 -6.99
N ASP A 120 -1.19 12.03 -5.98
CA ASP A 120 0.13 11.40 -5.80
C ASP A 120 -0.02 10.04 -5.11
N ILE A 121 -0.04 8.97 -5.91
CA ILE A 121 -0.15 7.58 -5.45
C ILE A 121 1.22 7.06 -4.99
N ARG A 122 1.27 6.57 -3.75
CA ARG A 122 2.45 5.95 -3.12
C ARG A 122 2.52 4.44 -3.32
N LEU A 123 1.38 3.76 -3.24
CA LEU A 123 1.29 2.30 -3.35
C LEU A 123 -0.10 1.88 -3.84
N ILE A 124 -0.15 0.81 -4.63
CA ILE A 124 -1.40 0.15 -5.01
C ILE A 124 -1.32 -1.31 -4.60
N THR A 125 -2.37 -1.82 -3.96
CA THR A 125 -2.60 -3.26 -3.77
C THR A 125 -4.01 -3.61 -4.21
N THR A 126 -4.23 -4.88 -4.56
CA THR A 126 -5.54 -5.34 -5.03
C THR A 126 -5.83 -6.75 -4.57
N SER A 127 -7.12 -7.09 -4.51
CA SER A 127 -7.63 -8.44 -4.35
C SER A 127 -8.71 -8.71 -5.41
N GLU A 128 -9.41 -9.84 -5.32
CA GLU A 128 -10.55 -10.14 -6.21
C GLU A 128 -11.69 -9.11 -6.09
N VAL A 129 -11.78 -8.40 -4.96
CA VAL A 129 -12.91 -7.51 -4.63
C VAL A 129 -12.46 -6.15 -4.10
N ASP A 130 -11.17 -5.81 -4.18
CA ASP A 130 -10.61 -4.58 -3.61
C ASP A 130 -9.54 -3.95 -4.51
N ILE A 131 -9.55 -2.62 -4.58
CA ILE A 131 -8.44 -1.80 -5.02
C ILE A 131 -8.12 -0.81 -3.91
N SER A 132 -6.93 -0.94 -3.33
CA SER A 132 -6.43 -0.05 -2.30
C SER A 132 -5.36 0.88 -2.86
N LEU A 133 -5.60 2.19 -2.72
CA LEU A 133 -4.68 3.26 -3.06
C LEU A 133 -4.09 3.83 -1.77
N LEU A 134 -2.77 3.86 -1.66
CA LEU A 134 -2.08 4.66 -0.65
C LEU A 134 -1.70 6.01 -1.28
N VAL A 135 -2.15 7.10 -0.67
CA VAL A 135 -2.01 8.47 -1.19
C VAL A 135 -1.43 9.38 -0.12
N THR A 136 -0.88 10.53 -0.51
CA THR A 136 -0.42 11.53 0.45
C THR A 136 -1.60 12.12 1.24
N ALA A 137 -1.35 12.60 2.46
CA ALA A 137 -2.36 13.34 3.21
C ALA A 137 -2.83 14.62 2.48
N ALA A 138 -1.98 15.23 1.66
CA ALA A 138 -2.32 16.43 0.90
C ALA A 138 -3.40 16.16 -0.16
N ASP A 139 -3.31 15.00 -0.83
CA ASP A 139 -4.21 14.66 -1.95
C ASP A 139 -5.42 13.83 -1.50
N PHE A 140 -5.42 13.33 -0.26
CA PHE A 140 -6.41 12.40 0.25
C PHE A 140 -7.85 12.88 0.08
N GLN A 141 -8.15 14.11 0.49
CA GLN A 141 -9.53 14.61 0.50
C GLN A 141 -10.09 14.77 -0.92
N GLU A 142 -9.31 15.34 -1.83
CA GLU A 142 -9.71 15.54 -3.22
C GLU A 142 -9.91 14.20 -3.94
N THR A 143 -8.99 13.27 -3.72
CA THR A 143 -9.09 11.90 -4.26
C THR A 143 -10.34 11.18 -3.75
N LEU A 144 -10.59 11.25 -2.44
CA LEU A 144 -11.74 10.61 -1.81
C LEU A 144 -13.07 11.16 -2.33
N ASP A 145 -13.17 12.48 -2.46
CA ASP A 145 -14.37 13.13 -2.96
C ASP A 145 -14.62 12.81 -4.43
N ALA A 146 -13.58 12.75 -5.26
CA ALA A 146 -13.69 12.33 -6.66
C ALA A 146 -14.24 10.89 -6.77
N LEU A 147 -13.67 9.95 -6.00
CA LEU A 147 -14.11 8.55 -5.97
C LEU A 147 -15.55 8.42 -5.45
N LYS A 148 -15.88 9.07 -4.32
CA LYS A 148 -17.25 9.08 -3.78
C LYS A 148 -18.25 9.68 -4.77
N ASN A 149 -17.92 10.77 -5.45
CA ASN A 149 -18.80 11.38 -6.44
C ASN A 149 -19.06 10.46 -7.64
N ARG A 150 -18.08 9.65 -8.05
CA ARG A 150 -18.24 8.68 -9.13
C ARG A 150 -19.09 7.48 -8.72
N PHE A 151 -18.94 7.01 -7.50
CA PHE A 151 -19.45 5.70 -7.05
C PHE A 151 -20.67 5.76 -6.11
N HIS A 152 -20.95 6.88 -5.45
CA HIS A 152 -22.18 7.09 -4.67
C HIS A 152 -23.36 7.56 -5.52
N LYS A 153 -23.17 7.88 -6.81
CA LYS A 153 -24.26 8.17 -7.75
C LYS A 153 -24.77 6.87 -8.39
N SER A 154 -25.52 6.08 -7.62
CA SER A 154 -26.38 5.00 -8.11
C SER A 154 -27.70 4.99 -7.35
#